data_AF-A0AAV7K9X9-F1
#
_entry.id   AF-A0AAV7K9X9-F1
#
_cell.length_a   1.000
_cell.length_b   1.000
_cell.length_c   1.000
_cell.angle_alpha   90.00
_cell.angle_beta   90.00
_cell.angle_gamma   90.00
#
_symmetry.space_group_name_H-M   'P 1'
#
loop_
_entity.id
_entity.type
_entity.pdbx_description
1 polymer ?
#
loop_
_entity_poly.entity_id
_entity_poly.type
_entity_poly.pdbx_seq_one_letter_code
_entity_poly.pdbx_strand_id
1 'polypeptide(L)'
;MDSSGLEEKHLSQVDSEVNNLKDRQHSKVELQSLPNRGYLDSTVVPILITAMSSLCVERPADPIEYLAAYLLKHKEEYDPLYKQLGQSS
;
A
#
# COMPACT_ATOMS: atom_id res chain seq x y z
N MET A 1 -45.48 6.85 0.38
CA MET A 1 -44.18 6.16 0.30
C MET A 1 -43.16 7.25 0.10
N ASP A 2 -42.46 7.59 1.17
CA ASP A 2 -41.60 8.76 1.25
C ASP A 2 -40.30 8.54 0.46
N SER A 3 -40.03 9.40 -0.52
CA SER A 3 -38.80 9.36 -1.34
C SER A 3 -37.54 9.74 -0.53
N SER A 4 -37.69 10.27 0.68
CA SER A 4 -36.58 10.75 1.52
C SER A 4 -35.61 9.64 1.96
N GLY A 5 -36.08 8.38 2.06
CA GLY A 5 -35.24 7.25 2.48
C GLY A 5 -34.23 6.76 1.44
N LEU A 6 -34.34 7.19 0.17
CA LEU A 6 -33.42 6.80 -0.90
C LEU A 6 -32.25 7.80 -1.08
N GLU A 7 -32.43 9.08 -0.71
CA GLU A 7 -31.38 10.10 -0.75
C GLU A 7 -30.35 9.93 0.39
N GLU A 8 -30.78 9.51 1.58
CA GLU A 8 -29.91 9.37 2.75
C GLU A 8 -28.86 8.24 2.60
N LYS A 9 -29.22 7.16 1.88
CA LYS A 9 -28.32 6.03 1.61
C LYS A 9 -27.24 6.37 0.57
N HIS A 10 -27.54 7.27 -0.37
CA HIS A 10 -26.58 7.65 -1.42
C HIS A 10 -25.56 8.68 -0.89
N LEU A 11 -25.97 9.59 -0.02
CA LEU A 11 -25.07 10.59 0.59
C LEU A 11 -23.99 9.95 1.46
N SER A 12 -24.37 9.00 2.32
CA SER A 12 -23.43 8.31 3.24
C SER A 12 -22.39 7.44 2.51
N GLN A 13 -22.73 6.90 1.35
CA GLN A 13 -21.80 6.14 0.51
C GLN A 13 -20.79 7.05 -0.19
N VAL A 14 -21.21 8.25 -0.58
CA VAL A 14 -20.32 9.25 -1.22
C VAL A 14 -19.39 9.88 -0.17
N ASP A 15 -19.87 10.17 1.03
CA ASP A 15 -19.05 10.76 2.10
C ASP A 15 -17.92 9.83 2.56
N SER A 16 -18.20 8.52 2.64
CA SER A 16 -17.20 7.51 3.00
C SER A 16 -16.13 7.31 1.91
N GLU A 17 -16.51 7.37 0.63
CA GLU A 17 -15.58 7.29 -0.49
C GLU A 17 -14.69 8.54 -0.59
N VAL A 18 -15.27 9.73 -0.36
CA VAL A 18 -14.53 11.00 -0.31
C VAL A 18 -13.53 11.03 0.86
N ASN A 19 -13.90 10.49 2.03
CA ASN A 19 -12.99 10.44 3.17
C ASN A 19 -11.80 9.50 2.92
N ASN A 20 -12.04 8.33 2.32
CA ASN A 20 -10.99 7.36 1.97
C ASN A 20 -10.02 7.94 0.92
N LEU A 21 -10.54 8.68 -0.07
CA LEU A 21 -9.69 9.38 -1.04
C LEU A 21 -8.80 10.44 -0.37
N LYS A 22 -9.34 11.20 0.59
CA LYS A 22 -8.59 12.19 1.36
C LYS A 22 -7.51 11.52 2.22
N ASP A 23 -7.82 10.41 2.89
CA ASP A 23 -6.86 9.66 3.70
C ASP A 23 -5.69 9.16 2.85
N ARG A 24 -5.96 8.61 1.65
CA ARG A 24 -4.91 8.18 0.71
C ARG A 24 -4.04 9.34 0.20
N GLN A 25 -4.65 10.50 -0.03
CA GLN A 25 -3.90 11.70 -0.42
C GLN A 25 -3.04 12.22 0.74
N HIS A 26 -3.59 12.25 1.96
CA HIS A 26 -2.85 12.61 3.17
C HIS A 26 -1.65 11.70 3.40
N SER A 27 -1.83 10.37 3.34
CA SER A 27 -0.73 9.43 3.49
C SER A 27 0.35 9.60 2.41
N LYS A 28 -0.03 9.95 1.17
CA LYS A 28 0.95 10.23 0.11
C LYS A 28 1.73 11.52 0.37
N VAL A 29 1.07 12.58 0.81
CA VAL A 29 1.70 13.86 1.16
C VAL A 29 2.65 13.69 2.35
N GLU A 30 2.23 12.92 3.36
CA GLU A 30 3.06 12.58 4.51
C GLU A 30 4.33 11.85 4.08
N LEU A 31 4.22 10.80 3.25
CA LEU A 31 5.38 10.08 2.72
C LEU A 31 6.34 10.99 1.95
N GLN A 32 5.82 11.92 1.13
CA GLN A 32 6.66 12.86 0.36
C GLN A 32 7.36 13.91 1.23
N SER A 33 6.85 14.17 2.44
CA SER A 33 7.47 15.09 3.39
C SER A 33 8.58 14.47 4.23
N LEU A 34 8.70 13.13 4.21
CA LEU A 34 9.69 12.42 5.01
C LEU A 34 11.12 12.71 4.52
N PRO A 35 12.10 12.81 5.44
CA PRO A 35 13.51 12.73 5.07
C PRO A 35 13.80 11.43 4.30
N ASN A 36 14.80 11.45 3.40
CA ASN A 36 15.14 10.33 2.52
C ASN A 36 15.17 8.97 3.24
N ARG A 37 15.77 8.92 4.44
CA ARG A 37 15.82 7.69 5.24
C ARG A 37 14.42 7.21 5.66
N GLY A 38 13.58 8.09 6.18
CA GLY A 38 12.21 7.76 6.59
C GLY A 38 11.34 7.31 5.42
N TYR A 39 11.50 7.94 4.25
CA TYR A 39 10.82 7.50 3.04
C TYR A 39 11.23 6.07 2.65
N LEU A 40 12.52 5.76 2.62
CA LEU A 40 12.99 4.41 2.27
C LEU A 40 12.56 3.37 3.32
N ASP A 41 12.70 3.70 4.61
CA ASP A 41 12.33 2.83 5.74
C ASP A 41 10.83 2.47 5.72
N SER A 42 9.96 3.39 5.28
CA SER A 42 8.50 3.18 5.23
C SER A 42 7.98 2.58 3.92
N THR A 43 8.76 2.60 2.84
CA THR A 43 8.30 2.17 1.51
C THR A 43 8.93 0.87 1.04
N VAL A 44 10.26 0.78 1.01
CA VAL A 44 10.95 -0.30 0.28
C VAL A 44 11.93 -1.11 1.13
N VAL A 45 12.45 -0.55 2.22
CA VAL A 45 13.43 -1.26 3.06
C VAL A 45 12.90 -2.58 3.62
N PRO A 46 11.64 -2.69 4.12
CA PRO A 46 11.16 -3.95 4.69
C PRO A 46 11.18 -5.10 3.68
N ILE A 47 10.67 -4.89 2.47
CA ILE A 47 10.67 -5.92 1.42
C ILE A 47 12.09 -6.22 0.92
N LEU A 48 12.96 -5.20 0.83
CA LEU A 48 14.35 -5.37 0.42
C LEU A 48 15.15 -6.23 1.41
N ILE A 49 14.97 -6.05 2.72
CA ILE A 49 15.67 -6.87 3.73
C ILE A 49 15.29 -8.36 3.59
N THR A 50 14.00 -8.65 3.42
CA THR A 50 13.53 -10.04 3.25
C THR A 50 14.04 -10.62 1.93
N ALA A 51 13.93 -9.88 0.83
CA ALA A 51 14.37 -10.33 -0.48
C ALA A 51 15.89 -10.55 -0.55
N MET A 52 16.69 -9.65 0.05
CA MET A 52 18.14 -9.79 0.17
C MET A 52 18.54 -11.00 1.01
N SER A 53 17.80 -11.29 2.08
CA SER A 53 18.02 -12.48 2.91
C SER A 53 17.77 -13.77 2.10
N SER A 54 16.69 -13.81 1.32
CA SER A 54 16.40 -14.93 0.40
C SER A 54 17.48 -15.09 -0.68
N LEU A 55 17.91 -13.99 -1.28
CA LEU A 55 18.96 -13.96 -2.30
C LEU A 55 20.30 -14.52 -1.78
N CYS A 56 20.69 -14.17 -0.55
CA CYS A 56 21.92 -14.64 0.09
C CYS A 56 21.93 -16.16 0.34
N VAL A 57 20.75 -16.74 0.56
CA VAL A 57 20.55 -18.19 0.77
C VAL A 57 20.55 -18.93 -0.56
N GLU A 58 19.76 -18.48 -1.53
CA GLU A 58 19.60 -19.22 -2.79
C GLU A 58 20.77 -19.03 -3.77
N ARG A 59 21.42 -17.85 -3.75
CA ARG A 59 22.53 -17.50 -4.66
C ARG A 59 22.26 -17.88 -6.13
N PRO A 60 21.16 -17.39 -6.73
CA PRO A 60 20.81 -17.69 -8.12
C PRO A 60 21.86 -17.15 -9.10
N ALA A 61 21.89 -17.71 -10.31
CA ALA A 61 22.80 -17.28 -11.37
C ALA A 61 22.61 -15.81 -11.75
N ASP A 62 21.36 -15.34 -11.77
CA ASP A 62 20.98 -13.97 -12.12
C ASP A 62 20.37 -13.24 -10.90
N PRO A 63 21.20 -12.69 -10.00
CA PRO A 63 20.74 -12.15 -8.72
C PRO A 63 19.84 -10.92 -8.85
N ILE A 64 20.04 -10.10 -9.89
CA ILE A 64 19.23 -8.90 -10.13
C ILE A 64 17.82 -9.30 -10.58
N GLU A 65 17.70 -10.27 -11.49
CA GLU A 65 16.42 -10.74 -11.99
C GLU A 65 15.62 -11.43 -10.88
N TYR A 66 16.28 -12.27 -10.08
CA TYR A 66 15.66 -12.88 -8.89
C TYR A 66 15.12 -11.82 -7.92
N LEU A 67 15.92 -10.81 -7.60
CA LEU A 67 15.51 -9.74 -6.68
C LEU A 67 14.31 -8.97 -7.24
N ALA A 68 14.35 -8.57 -8.51
CA ALA A 68 13.25 -7.86 -9.16
C ALA A 68 11.96 -8.70 -9.16
N ALA A 69 12.06 -10.00 -9.50
CA ALA A 69 10.93 -10.93 -9.48
C ALA A 69 10.35 -11.08 -8.07
N TYR A 70 11.21 -11.19 -7.04
CA TYR A 70 10.78 -11.24 -5.65
C TYR A 70 9.98 -10.00 -5.26
N LEU A 71 10.51 -8.81 -5.56
CA LEU A 71 9.83 -7.56 -5.25
C LEU A 71 8.46 -7.46 -5.93
N LEU A 72 8.36 -7.81 -7.22
CA LEU A 72 7.09 -7.75 -7.96
C LEU A 72 6.05 -8.75 -7.46
N LYS A 73 6.49 -9.95 -7.05
CA LYS A 73 5.62 -11.00 -6.51
C LYS A 73 5.04 -10.63 -5.15
N HIS A 74 5.82 -9.97 -4.30
CA HIS A 74 5.45 -9.70 -2.91
C HIS A 74 5.01 -8.25 -2.64
N LYS A 75 5.05 -7.35 -3.64
CA LYS A 75 4.75 -5.91 -3.46
C LYS A 75 3.44 -5.62 -2.70
N GLU A 76 2.39 -6.41 -2.91
CA GLU A 76 1.07 -6.17 -2.30
C GLU A 76 1.06 -6.44 -0.78
N GLU A 77 1.92 -7.35 -0.31
CA GLU A 77 2.06 -7.67 1.13
C GLU A 77 2.74 -6.53 1.91
N TYR A 78 3.52 -5.71 1.21
CA TYR A 78 4.35 -4.64 1.76
C TYR A 78 3.84 -3.24 1.43
N ASP A 79 2.86 -3.09 0.54
CA ASP A 79 2.27 -1.79 0.24
C ASP A 79 1.36 -1.34 1.40
N PRO A 80 1.68 -0.23 2.09
CA PRO A 80 0.88 0.26 3.20
C PRO A 80 -0.56 0.62 2.79
N LEU A 81 -0.82 0.95 1.52
CA LEU A 81 -2.15 1.28 1.00
C LEU A 81 -3.00 0.04 0.70
N TYR A 82 -2.41 -1.10 0.40
CA TYR A 82 -3.16 -2.35 0.18
C TYR A 82 -3.71 -2.91 1.49
N LYS A 83 -3.00 -2.72 2.61
CA LYS A 83 -3.49 -3.14 3.93
C LYS A 83 -4.80 -2.48 4.35
N GLN A 84 -5.08 -1.26 3.87
CA GLN A 84 -6.33 -0.56 4.18
C GLN A 84 -7.53 -1.05 3.34
N LEU A 85 -7.29 -1.62 2.16
CA LEU A 85 -8.35 -2.15 1.28
C LEU A 85 -8.78 -3.57 1.66
N GLY A 86 -7.96 -4.31 2.41
CA GLY A 86 -8.23 -5.69 2.82
C GLY A 86 -9.02 -5.86 4.13
N GLN A 87 -9.42 -4.78 4.80
CA GLN A 87 -10.13 -4.84 6.09
C GLN A 87 -11.65 -4.54 5.99
N SER A 88 -12.21 -4.53 4.78
CA SER A 88 -13.66 -4.49 4.57
C SER A 88 -14.24 -5.92 4.51
N SER A 89 -14.41 -6.55 5.67
CA SER A 89 -15.25 -7.76 5.83
C SER A 89 -15.94 -7.73 7.19
#